data_AF-A0A2K3K1W8-F1
#
_entry.id   AF-A0A2K3K1W8-F1
#
_cell.length_a   1.000
_cell.length_b   1.000
_cell.length_c   1.000
_cell.angle_alpha   90.00
_cell.angle_beta   90.00
_cell.angle_gamma   90.00
#
_symmetry.space_group_name_H-M   'P 1'
#
loop_
_entity.id
_entity.type
_entity.pdbx_description
1 polymer ?
#
loop_
_entity_poly.entity_id
_entity_poly.type
_entity_poly.pdbx_seq_one_letter_code
_entity_poly.pdbx_strand_id
1 'polypeptide(L)' 'MISEEEEGESVMDVQPLAQHLWDTQITEAIKVPHLPTFDGKTDPREHLMAIGTQTAIINAPEHLKCKLLAGTFKDVALR' A
#
# COMPACT_ATOMS: atom_id res chain seq x y z
N MET A 1 -11.86 -41.05 0.01
CA MET A 1 -12.40 -39.69 0.23
C MET A 1 -11.35 -38.91 0.98
N ILE A 2 -10.96 -37.78 0.39
CA ILE A 2 -10.37 -36.57 1.00
C ILE A 2 -9.01 -36.71 1.70
N SER A 3 -8.01 -36.08 1.08
CA SER A 3 -6.91 -35.39 1.77
C SER A 3 -6.49 -34.22 0.88
N GLU A 4 -7.34 -33.20 0.81
CA GLU A 4 -6.96 -31.87 0.38
C GLU A 4 -6.72 -31.08 1.67
N GLU A 5 -5.51 -31.19 2.22
CA GLU A 5 -4.99 -30.16 3.13
C GLU A 5 -4.67 -28.96 2.23
N GLU A 6 -5.68 -28.13 1.98
CA GLU A 6 -5.48 -26.77 1.51
C GLU A 6 -4.83 -26.03 2.69
N GLU A 7 -3.50 -26.02 2.67
CA GLU A 7 -2.65 -25.25 3.56
C GLU A 7 -3.09 -23.79 3.42
N GLY A 8 -3.97 -23.38 4.33
CA GLY A 8 -4.49 -22.02 4.36
C GLY A 8 -3.32 -21.10 4.61
N GLU A 9 -2.76 -20.55 3.54
CA GLU A 9 -1.94 -19.34 3.59
C GLU A 9 -2.68 -18.40 4.52
N SER A 10 -2.08 -18.14 5.68
CA SER A 10 -2.70 -17.27 6.65
C SER A 10 -3.01 -15.98 5.91
N VAL A 11 -4.22 -15.43 6.05
CA VAL A 11 -4.60 -14.15 5.40
C VAL A 11 -3.58 -13.03 5.70
N MET A 12 -2.70 -13.24 6.68
CA MET A 12 -1.61 -12.38 7.09
C MET A 12 -0.35 -12.49 6.22
N ASP A 13 -0.13 -13.57 5.47
CA ASP A 13 1.04 -13.76 4.60
C ASP A 13 0.81 -13.28 3.15
N VAL A 14 -0.45 -13.09 2.76
CA VAL A 14 -0.81 -12.61 1.42
C VAL A 14 -0.87 -11.09 1.43
N GLN A 15 0.18 -10.45 0.90
CA GLN A 15 0.17 -9.01 0.69
C GLN A 15 -0.97 -8.60 -0.27
N PRO A 16 -1.61 -7.43 -0.07
CA PRO A 16 -2.77 -7.02 -0.88
C PRO A 16 -2.42 -6.61 -2.31
N LEU A 17 -1.13 -6.47 -2.63
CA LEU A 17 -0.65 -6.10 -3.96
C LEU A 17 -0.10 -7.33 -4.68
N ALA A 18 -0.23 -7.33 -6.01
CA ALA A 18 0.43 -8.34 -6.82
C ALA A 18 1.95 -8.28 -6.61
N GLN A 19 2.61 -9.45 -6.53
CA GLN A 19 4.04 -9.58 -6.21
C GLN A 19 4.94 -8.63 -7.01
N HIS A 20 4.69 -8.48 -8.32
CA HIS A 20 5.45 -7.57 -9.17
C HIS A 20 5.43 -6.10 -8.71
N LEU A 21 4.32 -5.62 -8.13
CA LEU A 21 4.23 -4.25 -7.58
C LEU A 21 5.06 -4.12 -6.30
N TRP A 22 5.04 -5.14 -5.47
CA TRP A 22 5.82 -5.17 -4.23
C TRP A 22 7.32 -5.25 -4.47
N ASP A 23 7.75 -5.95 -5.51
CA ASP A 23 9.16 -6.05 -5.86
C ASP A 23 9.65 -4.81 -6.61
N THR A 24 8.73 -4.08 -7.26
CA THR A 24 9.09 -2.87 -8.02
C THR A 24 9.72 -1.84 -7.09
N GLN A 25 11.00 -1.56 -7.29
CA GLN A 25 11.70 -0.54 -6.52
C GLN A 25 11.11 0.83 -6.87
N ILE A 26 10.80 1.62 -5.83
CA ILE A 26 10.51 3.03 -6.00
C ILE A 26 11.86 3.68 -6.29
N THR A 27 12.20 3.83 -7.57
CA THR A 27 13.49 4.37 -8.00
C THR A 27 13.70 5.76 -7.42
N GLU A 28 14.94 6.14 -7.08
CA GLU A 28 15.27 7.43 -6.44
C GLU A 28 14.83 8.67 -7.25
N ALA A 29 14.49 8.49 -8.53
CA ALA A 29 13.86 9.51 -9.38
C ALA A 29 12.46 9.92 -8.86
N ILE A 30 11.79 9.02 -8.16
CA ILE A 30 10.57 9.26 -7.40
C ILE A 30 11.00 9.75 -6.02
N LYS A 31 11.27 11.06 -5.90
CA LYS A 31 11.35 11.68 -4.58
C LYS A 31 9.98 11.56 -3.94
N VAL A 32 9.82 10.62 -3.02
CA VAL A 32 8.60 10.51 -2.21
C VAL A 32 8.67 11.66 -1.19
N PRO A 33 7.91 12.77 -1.34
CA PRO A 33 7.65 13.72 -0.25
C PRO A 33 7.21 12.96 1.00
N HIS A 34 7.31 13.63 2.14
CA HIS A 34 6.83 13.07 3.40
C HIS A 34 5.33 12.81 3.33
N LEU A 35 4.96 11.59 2.91
CA LEU A 35 3.58 11.17 2.84
C LEU A 35 3.04 11.07 4.27
N PRO A 36 1.84 11.62 4.55
CA PRO A 36 1.22 11.48 5.86
C PRO A 36 1.01 10.00 6.19
N THR A 37 1.13 9.64 7.46
CA THR A 37 0.82 8.29 7.93
C THR A 37 -0.62 8.21 8.40
N PHE A 38 -1.32 7.14 8.03
CA PHE A 38 -2.71 6.89 8.40
C PHE A 38 -2.79 5.75 9.41
N ASP A 39 -3.35 6.06 10.59
CA ASP A 39 -3.44 5.16 11.73
C ASP A 39 -4.86 4.69 12.00
N GLY A 40 -5.80 4.95 11.07
CA GLY A 40 -7.20 4.61 11.21
C GLY A 40 -8.02 5.54 12.12
N LYS A 41 -7.44 6.61 12.69
CA LYS A 41 -8.17 7.53 13.58
C LYS A 41 -8.72 8.77 12.88
N THR A 42 -8.14 9.15 11.75
CA THR A 42 -8.59 10.30 10.94
C THR A 42 -9.56 9.85 9.86
N ASP A 43 -10.21 10.81 9.19
CA ASP A 43 -11.07 10.51 8.06
C ASP A 43 -10.26 9.86 6.89
N PRO A 44 -10.64 8.67 6.39
CA PRO A 44 -9.90 8.00 5.32
C PRO A 44 -9.90 8.78 4.00
N ARG A 45 -10.96 9.57 3.73
CA ARG A 45 -11.07 10.38 2.52
C ARG A 45 -10.14 11.58 2.59
N GLU A 46 -10.01 12.23 3.74
CA GLU A 46 -9.01 13.28 3.95
C GLU A 46 -7.58 12.77 3.71
N HIS A 47 -7.27 11.57 4.20
CA HIS A 47 -5.98 10.93 3.93
C HIS A 47 -5.76 10.68 2.43
N LEU A 48 -6.74 10.12 1.73
CA LEU A 48 -6.66 9.89 0.28
C LEU A 48 -6.47 11.19 -0.51
N MET A 49 -7.11 12.29 -0.10
CA MET A 49 -6.90 13.60 -0.74
C MET A 49 -5.48 14.13 -0.51
N ALA A 50 -4.94 13.98 0.70
CA ALA A 50 -3.58 14.40 1.02
C ALA A 50 -2.54 13.59 0.22
N ILE A 51 -2.70 12.27 0.16
CA ILE A 51 -1.85 11.39 -0.66
C ILE A 51 -2.00 11.68 -2.15
N GLY A 52 -3.23 11.85 -2.64
CA GLY A 52 -3.50 12.14 -4.04
C GLY A 52 -2.83 13.42 -4.52
N THR A 53 -2.81 14.46 -3.68
CA THR A 53 -2.13 15.74 -3.99
C THR A 53 -0.62 15.54 -4.09
N GLN A 54 -0.01 14.86 -3.12
CA GLN A 54 1.44 14.60 -3.15
C GLN A 54 1.84 13.66 -4.28
N THR A 55 1.07 12.60 -4.51
CA THR A 55 1.36 11.59 -5.54
C THR A 55 1.08 12.07 -6.95
N ALA A 56 0.23 13.09 -7.15
CA ALA A 56 0.10 13.78 -8.42
C ALA A 56 1.26 14.77 -8.68
N ILE A 57 1.85 15.33 -7.62
CA ILE A 57 3.03 16.21 -7.71
C ILE A 57 4.28 15.39 -8.06
N ILE A 58 4.38 14.16 -7.55
CA ILE A 58 5.40 13.20 -7.95
C ILE A 58 4.93 12.56 -9.27
N ASN A 59 5.76 12.49 -10.31
CA ASN A 59 5.41 11.77 -11.55
C ASN A 59 5.43 10.24 -11.34
N ALA A 60 4.68 9.73 -10.37
CA ALA A 60 4.60 8.32 -10.04
C ALA A 60 3.68 7.60 -11.05
N PRO A 61 4.14 6.50 -11.68
CA PRO A 61 3.28 5.61 -12.45
C PRO A 61 2.06 5.14 -11.65
N GLU A 62 0.92 4.99 -12.30
CA GLU A 62 -0.35 4.58 -11.66
C GLU A 62 -0.19 3.32 -10.81
N HIS A 63 0.53 2.32 -11.34
CA HIS A 63 0.77 1.06 -10.65
C HIS A 63 1.59 1.22 -9.35
N LEU A 64 2.41 2.27 -9.23
CA LEU A 64 3.15 2.57 -8.01
C LEU A 64 2.36 3.37 -6.98
N LYS A 65 1.25 4.02 -7.37
CA LYS A 65 0.41 4.77 -6.41
C LYS A 65 -0.21 3.85 -5.37
N CYS A 66 -0.61 2.64 -5.76
CA CYS A 66 -1.13 1.64 -4.82
C CYS A 66 -0.08 1.25 -3.77
N LYS A 67 1.18 1.08 -4.18
CA LYS A 67 2.29 0.78 -3.28
C LYS A 67 2.60 1.95 -2.34
N LEU A 68 2.64 3.17 -2.87
CA LEU A 68 2.85 4.38 -2.08
C LEU A 68 1.75 4.57 -1.03
N LEU A 69 0.49 4.34 -1.42
CA LEU A 69 -0.64 4.38 -0.51
C LEU A 69 -0.53 3.31 0.59
N ALA A 70 -0.23 2.06 0.23
CA ALA A 70 -0.08 0.98 1.19
C ALA A 70 1.02 1.29 2.22
N GLY A 71 2.14 1.90 1.79
CA GLY A 71 3.23 2.33 2.68
C GLY A 71 2.86 3.44 3.67
N THR A 72 1.67 4.04 3.55
CA THR A 72 1.20 5.10 4.48
C THR A 72 0.43 4.55 5.66
N PHE A 73 0.03 3.28 5.64
CA PHE A 73 -0.79 2.69 6.69
C PHE A 73 0.07 2.24 7.87
N LYS A 74 -0.42 2.47 9.09
CA LYS A 74 0.19 1.98 10.33
C LYS A 74 -0.85 1.47 11.32
N ASP A 75 -0.38 0.76 12.34
CA ASP A 75 -1.19 0.33 13.49
C ASP A 75 -2.49 -0.38 13.08
N VAL A 76 -3.65 0.15 13.48
CA VAL A 76 -4.95 -0.44 13.18
C VAL A 76 -5.35 -0.28 11.71
N ALA A 77 -4.66 0.55 10.93
CA ALA A 77 -4.90 0.64 9.47
C ALA A 77 -4.30 -0.54 8.69
N LEU A 78 -3.46 -1.36 9.33
CA LEU A 78 -2.92 -2.61 8.75
C LEU A 78 -3.72 -3.85 9.17
N ARG A 79 -4.80 -3.68 9.92
CA ARG A 79 -5.57 -4.76 10.55
C ARG A 79 -6.96 -4.90 9.96
#